data_AF-A0A819X966-F1
#
_entry.id   AF-A0A819X966-F1
#
_cell.length_a   1.000
_cell.length_b   1.000
_cell.length_c   1.000
_cell.angle_alpha   90.00
_cell.angle_beta   90.00
_cell.angle_gamma   90.00
#
_symmetry.space_group_name_H-M   'P 1'
#
loop_
_entity.id
_entity.type
_entity.pdbx_description
1 polymer ?
#
loop_
_entity_poly.entity_id
_entity_poly.type
_entity_poly.pdbx_seq_one_letter_code
_entity_poly.pdbx_strand_id
1 'polypeptide(L)'
;MLDTYSFNDILFKKSNTFCFDSESFRYLIARKNRIEFDDYQKDEYKRSWITSVNETNRLIQYICNELKPCLQKSWMSIEHAQFQINRMIRPILETIKNTMRNLILLDKSSSKSLIKLCPSPVDRNSATCTKCSHSPILCGEFWITRYDLHNLSDRCSQCECDFSRHFKVNYVLKYELCDKKQKPSFHDMKRNLEQLTQIIIQFAYFYKYLVHIATGNDPILSVLNRMIKEEKSICSQKGNQNLNANLYDNLKSFKNEYEEAWSMSMSNPKTITLPEIYKLIKTVSENREISEQLSIIKQMEDIYMNEQEKLIQ
;
A
#
# COMPACT_ATOMS: atom_id res chain seq x y z
N MET A 1 9.63 -21.83 9.78
CA MET A 1 10.80 -22.28 8.99
C MET A 1 10.40 -22.22 7.54
N LEU A 2 11.09 -21.41 6.73
CA LEU A 2 11.23 -21.78 5.32
C LEU A 2 12.08 -23.05 5.38
N ASP A 3 11.49 -24.20 5.08
CA ASP A 3 12.31 -25.32 4.65
C ASP A 3 13.10 -24.75 3.48
N THR A 4 14.39 -24.55 3.73
CA THR A 4 15.37 -24.18 2.74
C THR A 4 15.16 -25.14 1.59
N TYR A 5 14.55 -24.66 0.50
CA TYR A 5 14.86 -25.22 -0.82
C TYR A 5 16.37 -25.13 -0.88
N SER A 6 17.00 -26.27 -0.66
CA SER A 6 18.44 -26.39 -0.74
C SER A 6 18.77 -25.90 -2.14
N PHE A 7 19.54 -24.82 -2.25
CA PHE A 7 20.02 -24.35 -3.56
C PHE A 7 20.75 -25.47 -4.33
N ASN A 8 21.12 -26.56 -3.65
CA ASN A 8 21.67 -27.77 -4.24
C ASN A 8 20.67 -28.57 -5.11
N ASP A 9 19.36 -28.28 -5.07
CA ASP A 9 18.35 -28.98 -5.88
C ASP A 9 18.12 -28.33 -7.25
N ILE A 10 18.56 -27.09 -7.47
CA ILE A 10 18.53 -26.43 -8.78
C ILE A 10 19.81 -26.78 -9.53
N LEU A 11 19.85 -27.97 -10.12
CA LEU A 11 20.99 -28.42 -10.92
C LEU A 11 21.17 -27.51 -12.15
N PHE A 12 22.31 -26.84 -12.26
CA PHE A 12 22.68 -26.06 -13.44
C PHE A 12 22.95 -27.00 -14.62
N LYS A 13 22.00 -27.09 -15.54
CA LYS A 13 22.04 -27.94 -16.74
C LYS A 13 21.88 -27.08 -17.98
N LYS A 14 22.35 -27.59 -19.12
CA LYS A 14 22.15 -26.90 -20.40
C LYS A 14 20.66 -26.65 -20.69
N SER A 15 19.77 -27.55 -20.27
CA SER A 15 18.33 -27.43 -20.51
C SER A 15 17.65 -26.31 -19.72
N ASN A 16 18.18 -25.91 -18.56
CA ASN A 16 17.60 -24.84 -17.71
C ASN A 16 18.49 -23.60 -17.60
N THR A 17 19.51 -23.50 -18.45
CA THR A 17 20.38 -22.32 -18.58
C THR A 17 20.04 -21.63 -19.88
N PHE A 18 19.77 -20.32 -19.85
CA PHE A 18 19.41 -19.52 -21.03
C PHE A 18 20.32 -18.31 -21.10
N CYS A 19 20.96 -18.09 -22.25
CA CYS A 19 21.97 -17.05 -22.42
C CYS A 19 21.49 -15.99 -23.42
N PHE A 20 21.23 -14.79 -22.94
CA PHE A 20 20.78 -13.68 -23.78
C PHE A 20 21.97 -12.80 -24.12
N ASP A 21 22.13 -12.53 -25.41
CA ASP A 21 23.12 -11.57 -25.85
C ASP A 21 22.52 -10.15 -25.88
N SER A 22 23.29 -9.19 -25.34
CA SER A 22 22.87 -7.80 -25.16
C SER A 22 23.14 -6.93 -26.39
N GLU A 23 23.92 -7.41 -27.36
CA GLU A 23 24.38 -6.61 -28.49
C GLU A 23 23.24 -6.16 -29.41
N SER A 24 22.19 -6.97 -29.54
CA SER A 24 20.99 -6.57 -30.30
C SER A 24 20.24 -5.36 -29.70
N PHE A 25 20.17 -5.24 -28.37
CA PHE A 25 19.59 -4.05 -27.71
C PHE A 25 20.47 -2.81 -27.91
N ARG A 26 21.79 -2.99 -27.83
CA ARG A 26 22.75 -1.90 -28.09
C ARG A 26 22.63 -1.39 -29.52
N TYR A 27 22.49 -2.27 -30.50
CA TYR A 27 22.25 -1.92 -31.89
C TYR A 27 21.01 -1.03 -32.07
N LEU A 28 19.88 -1.39 -31.44
CA LEU A 28 18.64 -0.61 -31.53
C LEU A 28 18.81 0.81 -30.95
N ILE A 29 19.48 0.92 -29.79
CA ILE A 29 19.77 2.22 -29.16
C ILE A 29 20.70 3.05 -30.04
N ALA A 30 21.75 2.46 -30.59
CA ALA A 30 22.70 3.16 -31.44
C ALA A 30 22.05 3.64 -32.75
N ARG A 31 21.19 2.82 -33.37
CA ARG A 31 20.39 3.21 -34.54
C ARG A 31 19.43 4.35 -34.23
N LYS A 32 18.78 4.34 -33.05
CA LYS A 32 17.92 5.46 -32.58
C LYS A 32 18.71 6.77 -32.45
N ASN A 33 19.99 6.68 -32.07
CA ASN A 33 20.91 7.82 -31.99
C ASN A 33 21.64 8.10 -33.31
N ARG A 34 21.19 7.52 -34.44
CA ARG A 34 21.77 7.72 -35.79
C ARG A 34 23.25 7.35 -35.90
N ILE A 35 23.72 6.42 -35.07
CA ILE A 35 25.06 5.85 -35.21
C ILE A 35 25.02 4.85 -36.38
N GLU A 36 25.96 5.01 -37.30
CA GLU A 36 26.15 4.11 -38.44
C GLU A 36 27.09 2.97 -38.08
N PHE A 37 26.84 1.82 -38.70
CA PHE A 37 27.60 0.60 -38.52
C PHE A 37 28.01 0.09 -39.90
N ASP A 38 29.18 -0.52 -39.98
CA ASP A 38 29.57 -1.25 -41.18
C ASP A 38 28.75 -2.55 -41.33
N ASP A 39 28.88 -3.21 -42.47
CA ASP A 39 28.12 -4.41 -42.76
C ASP A 39 28.52 -5.60 -41.88
N TYR A 40 29.79 -5.65 -41.45
CA TYR A 40 30.28 -6.68 -40.53
C TYR A 40 29.60 -6.57 -39.15
N GLN A 41 29.54 -5.37 -38.60
CA GLN A 41 28.89 -5.08 -37.33
C GLN A 41 27.38 -5.37 -37.39
N LYS A 42 26.71 -4.98 -38.49
CA LYS A 42 25.28 -5.30 -38.68
C LYS A 42 25.03 -6.81 -38.66
N ASP A 43 25.89 -7.59 -39.29
CA ASP A 43 25.78 -9.04 -39.32
C ASP A 43 26.05 -9.69 -37.95
N GLU A 44 26.99 -9.16 -37.16
CA GLU A 44 27.19 -9.56 -35.75
C GLU A 44 25.92 -9.28 -34.92
N TYR A 45 25.36 -8.06 -35.00
CA TYR A 45 24.13 -7.72 -34.27
C TYR A 45 22.92 -8.56 -34.70
N LYS A 46 22.83 -8.90 -35.99
CA LYS A 46 21.79 -9.79 -36.51
C LYS A 46 21.93 -11.20 -35.95
N ARG A 47 23.16 -11.75 -35.88
CA ARG A 47 23.43 -13.05 -35.27
C ARG A 47 23.13 -13.06 -33.77
N SER A 48 23.51 -11.99 -33.08
CA SER A 48 23.16 -11.75 -31.67
C SER A 48 21.65 -11.77 -31.45
N TRP A 49 20.89 -11.04 -32.28
CA TRP A 49 19.42 -11.00 -32.21
C TRP A 49 18.80 -12.39 -32.41
N ILE A 50 19.21 -13.12 -33.45
CA ILE A 50 18.72 -14.47 -33.71
C ILE A 50 18.99 -15.39 -32.52
N THR A 51 20.17 -15.30 -31.92
CA THR A 51 20.55 -16.09 -30.74
C THR A 51 19.64 -15.77 -29.55
N SER A 52 19.44 -14.49 -29.24
CA SER A 52 18.55 -14.07 -28.14
C SER A 52 17.10 -14.50 -28.37
N VAL A 53 16.57 -14.39 -29.59
CA VAL A 53 15.21 -14.85 -29.92
C VAL A 53 15.08 -16.36 -29.74
N ASN A 54 16.06 -17.15 -30.21
CA ASN A 54 16.05 -18.60 -30.05
C ASN A 54 16.11 -19.00 -28.57
N GLU A 55 16.93 -18.31 -27.78
CA GLU A 55 17.04 -18.54 -26.34
C GLU A 55 15.78 -18.13 -25.58
N THR A 56 15.09 -17.05 -25.99
CA THR A 56 13.78 -16.67 -25.46
C THR A 56 12.74 -17.74 -25.76
N ASN A 57 12.69 -18.24 -27.00
CA ASN A 57 11.76 -19.30 -27.37
C ASN A 57 12.04 -20.59 -26.57
N ARG A 58 13.32 -20.92 -26.37
CA ARG A 58 13.73 -22.07 -25.54
C ARG A 58 13.30 -21.90 -24.09
N LEU A 59 13.44 -20.70 -23.53
CA LEU A 59 12.96 -20.37 -22.19
C LEU A 59 11.45 -20.52 -22.07
N ILE A 60 10.68 -19.96 -23.02
CA ILE A 60 9.22 -20.07 -23.02
C ILE A 60 8.80 -21.54 -23.11
N GLN A 61 9.40 -22.31 -24.02
CA GLN A 61 9.12 -23.75 -24.15
C GLN A 61 9.45 -24.51 -22.87
N TYR A 62 10.59 -24.22 -22.23
CA TYR A 62 10.96 -24.82 -20.96
C TYR A 62 9.93 -24.50 -19.86
N ILE A 63 9.49 -23.24 -19.76
CA ILE A 63 8.46 -22.82 -18.78
C ILE A 63 7.13 -23.51 -19.05
N CYS A 64 6.67 -23.54 -20.31
CA CYS A 64 5.35 -24.05 -20.66
C CYS A 64 5.27 -25.58 -20.63
N ASN A 65 6.35 -26.27 -20.99
CA ASN A 65 6.31 -27.70 -21.28
C ASN A 65 7.10 -28.55 -20.28
N GLU A 66 8.20 -28.03 -19.72
CA GLU A 66 9.07 -28.82 -18.84
C GLU A 66 8.88 -28.50 -17.35
N LEU A 67 8.55 -27.25 -17.01
CA LEU A 67 8.24 -26.90 -15.64
C LEU A 67 6.86 -27.43 -15.28
N LYS A 68 6.83 -28.31 -14.27
CA LYS A 68 5.56 -28.62 -13.59
C LYS A 68 5.08 -27.33 -12.94
N PRO A 69 3.84 -26.88 -13.22
CA PRO A 69 3.26 -25.77 -12.50
C PRO A 69 3.37 -26.09 -11.01
N CYS A 70 4.10 -25.25 -10.27
CA CYS A 70 4.10 -25.37 -8.83
C CYS A 70 2.68 -24.97 -8.41
N LEU A 71 1.83 -25.96 -8.15
CA LEU A 71 0.57 -25.79 -7.41
C LEU A 71 0.94 -25.49 -5.96
N GLN A 72 1.63 -24.38 -5.74
CA GLN A 72 1.95 -23.90 -4.42
C GLN A 72 0.62 -23.44 -3.83
N LYS A 73 0.03 -24.30 -2.99
CA LYS A 73 -1.26 -24.07 -2.29
C LYS A 73 -1.26 -22.84 -1.38
N SER A 74 -0.19 -22.05 -1.38
CA SER A 74 -0.12 -20.73 -0.78
C SER A 74 1.02 -19.95 -1.42
N TRP A 75 0.70 -18.96 -2.27
CA TRP A 75 1.65 -17.93 -2.71
C TRP A 75 2.01 -17.07 -1.49
N MET A 76 2.89 -17.59 -0.64
CA MET A 76 3.36 -16.91 0.56
C MET A 76 4.84 -16.59 0.38
N SER A 77 5.12 -15.42 -0.18
CA SER A 77 6.45 -14.82 -0.15
C SER A 77 6.47 -13.60 0.77
N ILE A 78 7.68 -13.19 1.13
CA ILE A 78 7.94 -11.97 1.91
C ILE A 78 7.49 -10.74 1.11
N GLU A 79 7.86 -10.68 -0.17
CA GLU A 79 7.55 -9.57 -1.08
C GLU A 79 6.04 -9.44 -1.26
N HIS A 80 5.34 -10.58 -1.43
CA HIS A 80 3.88 -10.58 -1.52
C HIS A 80 3.24 -10.11 -0.21
N ALA A 81 3.75 -10.55 0.95
CA ALA A 81 3.25 -10.08 2.25
C ALA A 81 3.47 -8.57 2.42
N GLN A 82 4.65 -8.05 2.09
CA GLN A 82 4.94 -6.61 2.12
C GLN A 82 4.01 -5.83 1.19
N PHE A 83 3.80 -6.33 -0.03
CA PHE A 83 2.88 -5.73 -0.99
C PHE A 83 1.45 -5.64 -0.42
N GLN A 84 0.93 -6.75 0.13
CA GLN A 84 -0.39 -6.77 0.74
C GLN A 84 -0.49 -5.83 1.93
N ILE A 85 0.48 -5.86 2.85
CA ILE A 85 0.49 -4.96 4.01
C ILE A 85 0.49 -3.51 3.56
N ASN A 86 1.38 -3.11 2.63
CA ASN A 86 1.44 -1.73 2.12
C ASN A 86 0.10 -1.25 1.57
N ARG A 87 -0.65 -2.11 0.86
CA ARG A 87 -2.00 -1.79 0.36
C ARG A 87 -3.02 -1.60 1.47
N MET A 88 -2.82 -2.25 2.61
CA MET A 88 -3.75 -2.27 3.74
C MET A 88 -3.45 -1.18 4.80
N ILE A 89 -2.24 -0.61 4.84
CA ILE A 89 -1.85 0.41 5.83
C ILE A 89 -2.87 1.56 5.90
N ARG A 90 -3.18 2.19 4.75
CA ARG A 90 -4.13 3.31 4.72
C ARG A 90 -5.54 2.86 5.13
N PRO A 91 -6.14 1.81 4.54
CA PRO A 91 -7.43 1.29 5.00
C PRO A 91 -7.51 1.03 6.50
N ILE A 92 -6.50 0.36 7.08
CA ILE A 92 -6.47 0.06 8.52
C ILE A 92 -6.44 1.35 9.34
N LEU A 93 -5.53 2.28 9.04
CA LEU A 93 -5.36 3.49 9.83
C LEU A 93 -6.56 4.44 9.72
N GLU A 94 -7.21 4.52 8.55
CA GLU A 94 -8.44 5.30 8.40
C GLU A 94 -9.59 4.69 9.19
N THR A 95 -9.71 3.35 9.20
CA THR A 95 -10.68 2.62 10.05
C THR A 95 -10.38 2.79 11.55
N ILE A 96 -9.11 2.74 11.97
CA ILE A 96 -8.69 3.03 13.36
C ILE A 96 -9.13 4.44 13.76
N LYS A 97 -8.80 5.46 12.94
CA LYS A 97 -9.17 6.86 13.18
C LYS A 97 -10.68 7.03 13.28
N ASN A 98 -11.45 6.39 12.38
CA ASN A 98 -12.91 6.45 12.40
C ASN A 98 -13.51 5.73 13.62
N THR A 99 -12.94 4.59 14.01
CA THR A 99 -13.36 3.86 15.21
C THR A 99 -13.13 4.72 16.46
N MET A 100 -11.98 5.41 16.56
CA MET A 100 -11.73 6.36 17.65
C MET A 100 -12.76 7.49 17.69
N ARG A 101 -13.14 8.07 16.54
CA ARG A 101 -14.22 9.08 16.47
C ARG A 101 -15.53 8.53 17.02
N ASN A 102 -15.92 7.35 16.59
CA ASN A 102 -17.17 6.71 17.01
C ASN A 102 -17.19 6.35 18.50
N LEU A 103 -16.05 5.91 19.05
CA LEU A 103 -15.91 5.69 20.49
C LEU A 103 -16.08 6.98 21.29
N ILE A 104 -15.49 8.09 20.84
CA ILE A 104 -15.67 9.42 21.47
C ILE A 104 -17.14 9.86 21.42
N LEU A 105 -17.86 9.61 20.32
CA LEU A 105 -19.30 9.92 20.23
C LEU A 105 -20.11 9.11 21.22
N LEU A 106 -19.86 7.80 21.31
CA LEU A 106 -20.58 6.90 22.21
C LEU A 106 -20.31 7.20 23.68
N ASP A 107 -19.07 7.53 24.03
CA ASP A 107 -18.68 7.89 25.40
C ASP A 107 -19.45 9.13 25.89
N LYS A 108 -19.69 10.11 25.00
CA LYS A 108 -20.51 11.28 25.34
C LYS A 108 -22.01 11.00 25.36
N SER A 109 -22.52 10.19 24.43
CA SER A 109 -23.93 9.76 24.44
C SER A 109 -24.19 8.62 23.45
N SER A 110 -24.86 7.58 23.93
CA SER A 110 -25.31 6.43 23.13
C SER A 110 -26.32 6.82 22.01
N SER A 111 -26.95 7.99 22.10
CA SER A 111 -27.95 8.45 21.14
C SER A 111 -27.36 9.01 19.84
N LYS A 112 -26.07 9.38 19.82
CA LYS A 112 -25.39 10.04 18.69
C LYS A 112 -25.23 9.14 17.48
N SER A 113 -25.48 9.66 16.28
CA SER A 113 -25.23 8.92 15.05
C SER A 113 -23.73 8.72 14.85
N LEU A 114 -23.34 7.50 14.52
CA LEU A 114 -21.93 7.16 14.25
C LEU A 114 -21.55 7.62 12.84
N ILE A 115 -20.27 7.79 12.59
CA ILE A 115 -19.72 8.16 11.30
C ILE A 115 -19.30 6.89 10.56
N LYS A 116 -19.78 6.72 9.33
CA LYS A 116 -19.43 5.64 8.41
C LYS A 116 -18.39 6.12 7.40
N LEU A 117 -17.41 5.27 7.11
CA LEU A 117 -16.50 5.45 5.99
C LEU A 117 -17.15 4.96 4.70
N CYS A 118 -17.19 5.82 3.68
CA CYS A 118 -17.73 5.49 2.36
C CYS A 118 -16.64 5.71 1.30
N PRO A 119 -15.83 4.68 0.96
CA PRO A 119 -14.80 4.81 -0.06
C PRO A 119 -15.42 5.01 -1.44
N SER A 120 -14.81 5.89 -2.23
CA SER A 120 -15.22 6.19 -3.60
C SER A 120 -14.00 6.14 -4.52
N PRO A 121 -14.11 5.54 -5.71
CA PRO A 121 -13.02 5.53 -6.70
C PRO A 121 -12.69 6.95 -7.14
N VAL A 122 -11.48 7.12 -7.67
CA VAL A 122 -10.93 8.40 -8.16
C VAL A 122 -10.18 8.18 -9.46
N ASP A 123 -9.88 9.26 -10.19
CA ASP A 123 -9.13 9.18 -11.44
C ASP A 123 -7.68 8.71 -11.20
N ARG A 124 -7.08 8.08 -12.22
CA ARG A 124 -5.77 7.40 -12.17
C ARG A 124 -4.60 8.22 -11.61
N ASN A 125 -4.62 9.52 -11.87
CA ASN A 125 -3.56 10.44 -11.49
C ASN A 125 -3.91 11.25 -10.23
N SER A 126 -4.97 10.84 -9.53
CA SER A 126 -5.41 11.53 -8.33
C SER A 126 -4.40 11.40 -7.20
N ALA A 127 -4.09 12.53 -6.60
CA ALA A 127 -3.29 12.61 -5.39
C ALA A 127 -3.87 13.64 -4.43
N THR A 128 -3.51 13.49 -3.16
CA THR A 128 -3.83 14.47 -2.12
C THR A 128 -2.58 15.26 -1.76
N CYS A 129 -2.67 16.59 -1.70
CA CYS A 129 -1.55 17.44 -1.30
C CYS A 129 -1.55 17.70 0.21
N THR A 130 -0.39 17.58 0.87
CA THR A 130 -0.26 17.81 2.33
C THR A 130 -0.05 19.26 2.75
N LYS A 131 0.07 20.18 1.78
CA LYS A 131 0.25 21.62 2.02
C LYS A 131 -1.01 22.42 1.67
N CYS A 132 -1.76 21.99 0.65
CA CYS A 132 -3.00 22.67 0.29
C CYS A 132 -3.93 22.66 1.51
N SER A 133 -4.25 23.86 1.97
CA SER A 133 -5.04 24.07 3.18
C SER A 133 -6.51 23.95 2.81
N HIS A 134 -7.20 23.00 3.42
CA HIS A 134 -8.62 22.81 3.19
C HIS A 134 -9.41 23.21 4.43
N SER A 135 -10.51 23.93 4.21
CA SER A 135 -11.48 24.15 5.27
C SER A 135 -12.14 22.81 5.62
N PRO A 136 -12.03 22.35 6.87
CA PRO A 136 -12.64 21.10 7.27
C PRO A 136 -14.17 21.22 7.19
N ILE A 137 -14.83 20.12 6.86
CA ILE A 137 -16.29 20.02 6.85
C ILE A 137 -16.80 19.38 8.13
N LEU A 138 -17.98 19.78 8.55
CA LEU A 138 -18.64 19.17 9.69
C LEU A 138 -19.38 17.90 9.24
N CYS A 139 -19.09 16.77 9.88
CA CYS A 139 -19.81 15.51 9.73
C CYS A 139 -20.22 15.02 11.13
N GLY A 140 -21.52 15.10 11.43
CA GLY A 140 -22.01 14.94 12.80
C GLY A 140 -21.42 16.02 13.70
N GLU A 141 -20.63 15.63 14.70
CA GLU A 141 -19.96 16.54 15.64
C GLU A 141 -18.45 16.63 15.42
N PHE A 142 -17.93 16.00 14.37
CA PHE A 142 -16.52 16.05 14.01
C PHE A 142 -16.29 16.94 12.81
N TRP A 143 -15.27 17.78 12.90
CA TRP A 143 -14.69 18.43 11.73
C TRP A 143 -13.78 17.42 11.03
N ILE A 144 -13.85 17.31 9.71
CA ILE A 144 -13.10 16.34 8.92
C ILE A 144 -12.42 17.06 7.76
N THR A 145 -11.13 16.79 7.58
CA THR A 145 -10.35 17.31 6.46
C THR A 145 -10.93 16.79 5.14
N ARG A 146 -11.21 17.70 4.21
CA ARG A 146 -11.50 17.34 2.81
C ARG A 146 -10.21 17.11 2.07
N TYR A 147 -10.20 16.09 1.23
CA TYR A 147 -9.13 15.86 0.27
C TYR A 147 -9.60 16.37 -1.10
N ASP A 148 -9.06 17.52 -1.51
CA ASP A 148 -9.19 17.91 -2.91
C ASP A 148 -8.23 17.06 -3.74
N LEU A 149 -8.73 16.55 -4.85
CA LEU A 149 -7.96 15.69 -5.73
C LEU A 149 -7.14 16.55 -6.67
N HIS A 150 -5.84 16.33 -6.62
CA HIS A 150 -4.87 16.90 -7.55
C HIS A 150 -4.61 15.86 -8.64
N ASN A 151 -4.54 16.30 -9.89
CA ASN A 151 -4.17 15.46 -11.01
C ASN A 151 -2.66 15.59 -11.22
N LEU A 152 -1.94 14.54 -10.87
CA LEU A 152 -0.50 14.46 -11.05
C LEU A 152 -0.17 13.95 -12.46
N SER A 153 0.28 14.87 -13.31
CA SER A 153 1.05 14.54 -14.51
C SER A 153 2.54 14.79 -14.23
N ASP A 154 3.28 15.42 -15.14
CA ASP A 154 4.66 15.86 -14.94
C ASP A 154 4.77 17.09 -14.01
N ARG A 155 3.64 17.78 -13.75
CA ARG A 155 3.46 18.81 -12.71
C ARG A 155 2.09 18.68 -12.07
N CYS A 156 1.92 19.15 -10.84
CA CYS A 156 0.60 19.35 -10.27
C CYS A 156 -0.06 20.55 -10.96
N SER A 157 -1.19 20.35 -11.65
CA SER A 157 -1.90 21.45 -12.33
C SER A 157 -2.77 22.28 -11.37
N GLN A 158 -2.97 21.79 -10.15
CA GLN A 158 -3.83 22.42 -9.14
C GLN A 158 -3.06 23.18 -8.06
N CYS A 159 -1.74 22.99 -7.93
CA CYS A 159 -0.93 23.77 -7.01
C CYS A 159 0.56 23.80 -7.37
N GLU A 160 1.27 24.81 -6.85
CA GLU A 160 2.71 24.97 -7.01
C GLU A 160 3.54 24.13 -6.01
N CYS A 161 2.94 23.10 -5.40
CA CYS A 161 3.66 22.26 -4.44
C CYS A 161 4.53 21.23 -5.16
N ASP A 162 5.67 20.92 -4.57
CA ASP A 162 6.55 19.84 -5.03
C ASP A 162 5.83 18.47 -5.00
N PHE A 163 6.23 17.55 -5.89
CA PHE A 163 5.70 16.19 -5.96
C PHE A 163 5.87 15.42 -4.66
N SER A 164 6.94 15.67 -3.92
CA SER A 164 7.17 15.07 -2.59
C SER A 164 6.05 15.39 -1.57
N ARG A 165 5.23 16.41 -1.85
CA ARG A 165 4.09 16.81 -1.00
C ARG A 165 2.77 16.14 -1.38
N HIS A 166 2.75 15.38 -2.46
CA HIS A 166 1.57 14.73 -2.99
C HIS A 166 1.59 13.23 -2.71
N PHE A 167 0.45 12.71 -2.27
CA PHE A 167 0.25 11.30 -1.97
C PHE A 167 -0.73 10.76 -2.99
N LYS A 168 -0.26 9.88 -3.88
CA LYS A 168 -1.13 9.20 -4.83
C LYS A 168 -2.18 8.39 -4.06
N VAL A 169 -3.44 8.47 -4.49
CA VAL A 169 -4.54 7.76 -3.85
C VAL A 169 -5.36 6.99 -4.88
N ASN A 170 -5.76 5.78 -4.52
CA ASN A 170 -6.70 4.97 -5.33
C ASN A 170 -8.17 5.26 -4.99
N TYR A 171 -8.44 5.95 -3.90
CA TYR A 171 -9.80 6.27 -3.45
C TYR A 171 -9.81 7.48 -2.52
N VAL A 172 -10.97 8.13 -2.43
CA VAL A 172 -11.28 9.12 -1.39
C VAL A 172 -12.32 8.56 -0.42
N LEU A 173 -12.27 9.04 0.82
CA LEU A 173 -13.26 8.71 1.83
C LEU A 173 -14.31 9.82 1.89
N LYS A 174 -15.56 9.44 1.65
CA LYS A 174 -16.73 10.22 2.06
C LYS A 174 -17.16 9.76 3.46
N TYR A 175 -17.84 10.64 4.17
CA TYR A 175 -18.27 10.41 5.54
C TYR A 175 -19.77 10.62 5.65
N GLU A 176 -20.47 9.60 6.11
CA GLU A 176 -21.93 9.59 6.24
C GLU A 176 -22.33 9.24 7.67
N LEU A 177 -23.52 9.63 8.10
CA LEU A 177 -24.03 9.27 9.42
C LEU A 177 -24.80 7.95 9.36
N CYS A 178 -24.46 7.02 10.25
CA CYS A 178 -25.16 5.75 10.39
C CYS A 178 -26.58 5.95 10.93
N ASP A 179 -27.51 5.15 10.41
CA ASP A 179 -28.86 5.02 10.97
C ASP A 179 -28.81 4.46 12.40
N LYS A 180 -29.67 5.00 13.28
CA LYS A 180 -29.67 4.66 14.71
C LYS A 180 -30.04 3.19 15.02
N LYS A 181 -30.51 2.42 14.04
CA LYS A 181 -31.12 1.09 14.24
C LYS A 181 -30.12 -0.07 14.34
N GLN A 182 -28.86 0.11 13.93
CA GLN A 182 -27.82 -0.94 14.00
C GLN A 182 -26.47 -0.34 14.42
N LYS A 183 -26.37 0.09 15.69
CA LYS A 183 -25.09 0.57 16.24
C LYS A 183 -24.33 -0.61 16.87
N PRO A 184 -23.04 -0.79 16.56
CA PRO A 184 -22.22 -1.73 17.31
C PRO A 184 -22.13 -1.28 18.76
N SER A 185 -21.94 -2.24 19.68
CA SER A 185 -21.72 -1.90 21.09
C SER A 185 -20.39 -1.17 21.26
N PHE A 186 -20.29 -0.31 22.29
CA PHE A 186 -19.04 0.36 22.65
C PHE A 186 -17.91 -0.66 22.86
N HIS A 187 -18.22 -1.77 23.56
CA HIS A 187 -17.27 -2.84 23.85
C HIS A 187 -16.75 -3.51 22.57
N ASP A 188 -17.63 -3.81 21.61
CA ASP A 188 -17.22 -4.44 20.34
C ASP A 188 -16.33 -3.51 19.51
N MET A 189 -16.65 -2.22 19.46
CA MET A 189 -15.80 -1.23 18.78
C MET A 189 -14.45 -1.07 19.45
N LYS A 190 -14.40 -1.03 20.78
CA LYS A 190 -13.15 -0.95 21.54
C LYS A 190 -12.28 -2.18 21.30
N ARG A 191 -12.86 -3.38 21.36
CA ARG A 191 -12.14 -4.63 21.04
C ARG A 191 -11.61 -4.64 19.60
N ASN A 192 -12.41 -4.17 18.64
CA ASN A 192 -11.97 -4.08 17.25
C ASN A 192 -10.83 -3.06 17.08
N LEU A 193 -10.90 -1.92 17.77
CA LEU A 193 -9.82 -0.92 17.78
C LEU A 193 -8.52 -1.54 18.32
N GLU A 194 -8.57 -2.18 19.48
CA GLU A 194 -7.43 -2.86 20.10
C GLU A 194 -6.85 -3.95 19.18
N GLN A 195 -7.70 -4.72 18.51
CA GLN A 195 -7.24 -5.73 17.57
C GLN A 195 -6.50 -5.11 16.38
N LEU A 196 -7.04 -4.04 15.78
CA LEU A 196 -6.42 -3.38 14.63
C LEU A 196 -5.11 -2.67 15.01
N THR A 197 -5.04 -2.01 16.16
CA THR A 197 -3.80 -1.38 16.64
C THR A 197 -2.71 -2.41 16.89
N GLN A 198 -3.06 -3.55 17.49
CA GLN A 198 -2.12 -4.66 17.68
C GLN A 198 -1.65 -5.26 16.34
N ILE A 199 -2.54 -5.44 15.36
CA ILE A 199 -2.13 -5.92 14.03
C ILE A 199 -1.14 -4.95 13.36
N ILE A 200 -1.38 -3.64 13.45
CA ILE A 200 -0.45 -2.63 12.92
C ILE A 200 0.93 -2.75 13.58
N ILE A 201 0.97 -2.94 14.90
CA ILE A 201 2.23 -3.16 15.63
C ILE A 201 2.93 -4.45 15.15
N GLN A 202 2.19 -5.54 14.91
CA GLN A 202 2.76 -6.78 14.37
C GLN A 202 3.29 -6.62 12.94
N PHE A 203 2.61 -5.85 12.09
CA PHE A 203 3.12 -5.49 10.77
C PHE A 203 4.40 -4.65 10.85
N ALA A 204 4.49 -3.77 11.85
CA ALA A 204 5.70 -3.02 12.16
C ALA A 204 6.87 -3.97 12.47
N TYR A 205 6.66 -4.96 13.35
CA TYR A 205 7.67 -5.97 13.67
C TYR A 205 8.11 -6.75 12.44
N PHE A 206 7.17 -7.12 11.58
CA PHE A 206 7.47 -7.79 10.32
C PHE A 206 8.31 -6.91 9.39
N TYR A 207 7.93 -5.65 9.17
CA TYR A 207 8.73 -4.72 8.37
C TYR A 207 10.12 -4.58 8.94
N LYS A 208 10.24 -4.38 10.25
CA LYS A 208 11.53 -4.17 10.89
C LYS A 208 12.46 -5.36 10.77
N TYR A 209 11.93 -6.58 10.88
CA TYR A 209 12.67 -7.82 10.61
C TYR A 209 13.23 -7.87 9.19
N LEU A 210 12.48 -7.36 8.21
CA LEU A 210 12.91 -7.27 6.81
C LEU A 210 13.86 -6.07 6.54
N VAL A 211 13.79 -5.04 7.39
CA VAL A 211 14.41 -3.71 7.21
C VAL A 211 15.83 -3.61 7.79
N HIS A 212 16.56 -4.72 7.96
CA HIS A 212 18.02 -4.60 7.98
C HIS A 212 18.61 -4.03 6.67
N ILE A 213 17.82 -3.88 5.60
CA ILE A 213 18.28 -3.49 4.24
C ILE A 213 17.59 -2.24 3.62
N ALA A 214 16.51 -1.64 4.16
CA ALA A 214 15.75 -0.61 3.40
C ALA A 214 15.58 0.77 4.07
N THR A 215 16.21 1.79 3.47
CA THR A 215 15.89 3.25 3.34
C THR A 215 15.37 4.10 4.53
N GLY A 216 15.11 3.55 5.72
CA GLY A 216 14.70 4.33 6.90
C GLY A 216 13.27 4.91 6.87
N ASN A 217 12.48 4.65 5.83
CA ASN A 217 11.10 5.13 5.72
C ASN A 217 10.09 4.09 6.21
N ASP A 218 9.43 4.37 7.33
CA ASP A 218 8.31 3.59 7.85
C ASP A 218 6.98 4.05 7.21
N PRO A 219 6.33 3.22 6.37
CA PRO A 219 5.10 3.59 5.69
C PRO A 219 3.91 3.78 6.64
N ILE A 220 3.88 3.08 7.77
CA ILE A 220 2.82 3.22 8.80
C ILE A 220 2.98 4.58 9.48
N LEU A 221 4.19 4.91 9.91
CA LEU A 221 4.48 6.17 10.59
C LEU A 221 4.24 7.38 9.68
N SER A 222 4.54 7.26 8.38
CA SER A 222 4.23 8.30 7.38
C SER A 222 2.73 8.63 7.34
N VAL A 223 1.88 7.61 7.25
CA VAL A 223 0.42 7.79 7.21
C VAL A 223 -0.10 8.31 8.56
N LEU A 224 0.40 7.80 9.68
CA LEU A 224 -0.03 8.23 11.02
C LEU A 224 0.35 9.70 11.30
N ASN A 225 1.57 10.12 10.94
CA ASN A 225 2.01 11.51 11.06
C ASN A 225 1.14 12.44 10.21
N ARG A 226 0.74 12.02 9.02
CA ARG A 226 -0.22 12.77 8.18
C ARG A 226 -1.54 12.98 8.92
N MET A 227 -2.13 11.92 9.48
CA MET A 227 -3.40 12.02 10.22
C MET A 227 -3.31 12.94 11.44
N ILE A 228 -2.23 12.83 12.22
CA ILE A 228 -1.99 13.69 13.39
C ILE A 228 -1.87 15.16 12.96
N LYS A 229 -1.16 15.43 11.86
CA LYS A 229 -1.03 16.78 11.31
C LYS A 229 -2.38 17.35 10.86
N GLU A 230 -3.21 16.53 10.21
CA GLU A 230 -4.57 16.91 9.79
C GLU A 230 -5.43 17.32 11.00
N GLU A 231 -5.49 16.48 12.04
CA GLU A 231 -6.28 16.78 13.23
C GLU A 231 -5.73 17.99 14.00
N LYS A 232 -4.39 18.15 14.09
CA LYS A 232 -3.76 19.35 14.66
C LYS A 232 -4.19 20.63 13.94
N SER A 233 -4.26 20.57 12.60
CA SER A 233 -4.71 21.70 11.78
C SER A 233 -6.17 22.03 12.06
N ILE A 234 -7.04 21.03 12.19
CA ILE A 234 -8.45 21.22 12.54
C ILE A 234 -8.60 21.89 13.91
N CYS A 235 -7.90 21.41 14.94
CA CYS A 235 -7.94 22.00 16.28
C CYS A 235 -7.49 23.47 16.27
N SER A 236 -6.48 23.79 15.46
CA SER A 236 -5.97 25.15 15.30
C SER A 236 -6.98 26.10 14.62
N GLN A 237 -7.78 25.58 13.66
CA GLN A 237 -8.76 26.37 12.91
C GLN A 237 -10.11 26.51 13.61
N LYS A 238 -10.54 25.49 14.36
CA LYS A 238 -11.89 25.39 14.95
C LYS A 238 -11.92 25.55 16.47
N GLY A 239 -10.77 25.76 17.09
CA GLY A 239 -10.61 25.90 18.54
C GLY A 239 -10.51 24.55 19.28
N ASN A 240 -9.85 24.56 20.43
CA ASN A 240 -9.52 23.34 21.21
C ASN A 240 -10.71 22.71 21.96
N GLN A 241 -11.92 23.27 21.88
CA GLN A 241 -13.09 22.79 22.62
C GLN A 241 -13.93 21.75 21.85
N ASN A 242 -13.50 21.34 20.64
CA ASN A 242 -14.23 20.37 19.82
C ASN A 242 -13.78 18.92 20.08
N LEU A 243 -14.55 17.94 19.57
CA LEU A 243 -14.22 16.52 19.71
C LEU A 243 -12.92 16.11 19.01
N ASN A 244 -12.44 16.90 18.06
CA ASN A 244 -11.19 16.65 17.36
C ASN A 244 -9.98 16.74 18.28
N ALA A 245 -10.04 17.53 19.37
CA ALA A 245 -8.97 17.55 20.37
C ALA A 245 -8.77 16.17 21.01
N ASN A 246 -9.86 15.52 21.43
CA ASN A 246 -9.81 14.14 21.96
C ASN A 246 -9.27 13.14 20.93
N LEU A 247 -9.67 13.27 19.67
CA LEU A 247 -9.17 12.40 18.60
C LEU A 247 -7.67 12.62 18.35
N TYR A 248 -7.23 13.87 18.34
CA TYR A 248 -5.82 14.23 18.18
C TYR A 248 -4.96 13.61 19.29
N ASP A 249 -5.42 13.69 20.55
CA ASP A 249 -4.72 13.09 21.68
C ASP A 249 -4.69 11.56 21.60
N ASN A 250 -5.80 10.92 21.21
CA ASN A 250 -5.86 9.48 20.99
C ASN A 250 -4.89 9.02 19.89
N LEU A 251 -4.81 9.76 18.77
CA LEU A 251 -3.86 9.45 17.68
C LEU A 251 -2.41 9.62 18.12
N LYS A 252 -2.11 10.64 18.94
CA LYS A 252 -0.78 10.81 19.53
C LYS A 252 -0.42 9.69 20.49
N SER A 253 -1.34 9.27 21.36
CA SER A 253 -1.13 8.11 22.24
C SER A 253 -0.81 6.86 21.43
N PHE A 254 -1.63 6.58 20.41
CA PHE A 254 -1.40 5.43 19.53
C PHE A 254 -0.06 5.52 18.79
N LYS A 255 0.35 6.70 18.33
CA LYS A 255 1.68 6.90 17.75
C LYS A 255 2.79 6.59 18.74
N ASN A 256 2.70 7.07 19.98
CA ASN A 256 3.71 6.81 20.99
C ASN A 256 3.79 5.31 21.29
N GLU A 257 2.64 4.63 21.47
CA GLU A 257 2.58 3.18 21.66
C GLU A 257 3.22 2.41 20.50
N TYR A 258 2.97 2.86 19.26
CA TYR A 258 3.59 2.29 18.06
C TYR A 258 5.11 2.51 18.04
N GLU A 259 5.60 3.73 18.32
CA GLU A 259 7.03 4.05 18.34
C GLU A 259 7.77 3.34 19.48
N GLU A 260 7.13 3.19 20.64
CA GLU A 260 7.62 2.39 21.77
C GLU A 260 7.72 0.92 21.39
N ALA A 261 6.65 0.33 20.84
CA ALA A 261 6.65 -1.04 20.38
C ALA A 261 7.74 -1.25 19.31
N TRP A 262 7.83 -0.35 18.32
CA TRP A 262 8.86 -0.34 17.30
C TRP A 262 10.27 -0.31 17.92
N SER A 263 10.51 0.55 18.90
CA SER A 263 11.80 0.65 19.59
C SER A 263 12.13 -0.62 20.36
N MET A 264 11.17 -1.19 21.10
CA MET A 264 11.34 -2.42 21.87
C MET A 264 11.71 -3.64 21.02
N SER A 265 11.24 -3.73 19.78
CA SER A 265 11.67 -4.82 18.88
C SER A 265 13.14 -4.82 18.51
N MET A 266 13.87 -3.71 18.71
CA MET A 266 15.33 -3.71 18.56
C MET A 266 16.00 -4.53 19.64
N SER A 267 15.46 -4.51 20.86
CA SER A 267 16.07 -5.13 22.03
C SER A 267 15.64 -6.58 22.22
N ASN A 268 14.46 -6.96 21.72
CA ASN A 268 13.96 -8.33 21.76
C ASN A 268 13.15 -8.62 20.49
N PRO A 269 13.78 -9.12 19.42
CA PRO A 269 13.10 -9.37 18.16
C PRO A 269 12.09 -10.51 18.34
N LYS A 270 10.82 -10.17 18.54
CA LYS A 270 9.72 -11.12 18.37
C LYS A 270 9.74 -11.60 16.92
N THR A 271 10.07 -12.86 16.72
CA THR A 271 10.05 -13.50 15.40
C THR A 271 8.62 -13.84 15.03
N ILE A 272 7.96 -12.91 14.32
CA ILE A 272 6.69 -13.22 13.66
C ILE A 272 6.96 -14.00 12.38
N THR A 273 6.31 -15.15 12.24
CA THR A 273 6.48 -16.03 11.08
C THR A 273 5.61 -15.57 9.92
N LEU A 274 6.01 -15.91 8.69
CA LEU A 274 5.24 -15.58 7.50
C LEU A 274 3.80 -16.13 7.55
N PRO A 275 3.52 -17.38 7.98
CA PRO A 275 2.16 -17.86 8.19
C PRO A 275 1.32 -17.03 9.16
N GLU A 276 1.92 -16.54 10.24
CA GLU A 276 1.22 -15.64 11.18
C GLU A 276 0.86 -14.33 10.49
N ILE A 277 1.76 -13.75 9.67
CA ILE A 277 1.47 -12.53 8.91
C ILE A 277 0.30 -12.72 7.95
N TYR A 278 0.25 -13.82 7.20
CA TYR A 278 -0.90 -14.07 6.32
C TYR A 278 -2.20 -14.29 7.10
N LYS A 279 -2.14 -14.86 8.31
CA LYS A 279 -3.30 -14.92 9.21
C LYS A 279 -3.76 -13.52 9.63
N LEU A 280 -2.84 -12.60 9.93
CA LEU A 280 -3.17 -11.21 10.24
C LEU A 280 -3.76 -10.49 9.02
N ILE A 281 -3.14 -10.62 7.84
CA ILE A 281 -3.67 -10.08 6.56
C ILE A 281 -5.10 -10.57 6.34
N LYS A 282 -5.34 -11.87 6.49
CA LYS A 282 -6.69 -12.45 6.36
C LYS A 282 -7.67 -11.82 7.36
N THR A 283 -7.28 -11.75 8.64
CA THR A 283 -8.09 -11.15 9.70
C THR A 283 -8.48 -9.70 9.36
N VAL A 284 -7.55 -8.90 8.86
CA VAL A 284 -7.83 -7.52 8.44
C VAL A 284 -8.75 -7.48 7.23
N SER A 285 -8.55 -8.35 6.24
CA SER A 285 -9.39 -8.40 5.04
C SER A 285 -10.84 -8.81 5.31
N GLU A 286 -11.11 -9.47 6.44
CA GLU A 286 -12.45 -9.84 6.89
C GLU A 286 -13.15 -8.69 7.65
N ASN A 287 -12.43 -7.64 8.06
CA ASN A 287 -13.04 -6.45 8.63
C ASN A 287 -13.84 -5.71 7.55
N ARG A 288 -15.14 -5.51 7.79
CA ARG A 288 -16.08 -4.92 6.82
C ARG A 288 -15.65 -3.55 6.27
N GLU A 289 -15.26 -2.62 7.14
CA GLU A 289 -14.89 -1.26 6.68
C GLU A 289 -13.61 -1.28 5.85
N ILE A 290 -12.69 -2.18 6.19
CA ILE A 290 -11.42 -2.33 5.47
C ILE A 290 -11.65 -3.07 4.15
N SER A 291 -12.49 -4.10 4.12
CA SER A 291 -12.80 -4.86 2.92
C SER A 291 -13.53 -4.02 1.87
N GLU A 292 -14.43 -3.11 2.29
CA GLU A 292 -15.07 -2.12 1.41
C GLU A 292 -14.03 -1.16 0.79
N GLN A 293 -12.98 -0.76 1.53
CA GLN A 293 -11.89 0.05 0.98
C GLN A 293 -10.98 -0.75 0.03
N LEU A 294 -10.66 -2.00 0.38
CA LEU A 294 -9.82 -2.88 -0.44
C LEU A 294 -10.48 -3.27 -1.76
N SER A 295 -11.80 -3.42 -1.79
CA SER A 295 -12.53 -3.71 -3.04
C SER A 295 -12.40 -2.57 -4.06
N ILE A 296 -12.48 -1.32 -3.61
CA ILE A 296 -12.26 -0.14 -4.46
C ILE A 296 -10.81 -0.06 -4.93
N ILE A 297 -9.83 -0.32 -4.05
CA ILE A 297 -8.41 -0.38 -4.44
C ILE A 297 -8.22 -1.40 -5.56
N LYS A 298 -8.76 -2.62 -5.40
CA LYS A 298 -8.67 -3.69 -6.40
C LYS A 298 -9.34 -3.29 -7.71
N GLN A 299 -10.55 -2.74 -7.66
CA GLN A 299 -11.25 -2.25 -8.85
C GLN A 299 -10.41 -1.24 -9.63
N MET A 300 -9.76 -0.29 -8.93
CA MET A 300 -8.93 0.72 -9.57
C MET A 300 -7.64 0.16 -10.17
N GLU A 301 -7.05 -0.86 -9.54
CA GLU A 301 -5.92 -1.60 -10.10
C GLU A 301 -6.33 -2.39 -11.35
N ASP A 302 -7.48 -3.05 -11.34
CA ASP A 302 -7.99 -3.80 -12.50
C ASP A 302 -8.27 -2.86 -13.69
N ILE A 303 -8.87 -1.69 -13.43
CA ILE A 303 -9.06 -0.65 -14.46
C ILE A 303 -7.71 -0.22 -15.04
N TYR A 304 -6.73 0.04 -14.19
CA TYR A 304 -5.39 0.45 -14.60
C TYR A 304 -4.70 -0.59 -15.48
N MET A 305 -4.74 -1.87 -15.08
CA MET A 305 -4.12 -2.96 -15.85
C MET A 305 -4.77 -3.09 -17.23
N ASN A 306 -6.09 -3.09 -17.31
CA ASN A 306 -6.83 -3.17 -18.57
C ASN A 306 -6.52 -2.00 -19.52
N GLU A 307 -6.33 -0.78 -18.99
CA GLU A 307 -5.91 0.36 -19.82
C GLU A 307 -4.49 0.22 -20.35
N GLN A 308 -3.55 -0.32 -19.55
CA GLN A 308 -2.18 -0.55 -20.02
C GLN A 308 -2.11 -1.61 -21.11
N GLU A 309 -2.88 -2.68 -20.99
CA GLU A 309 -2.96 -3.72 -22.03
C GLU A 309 -3.47 -3.14 -23.36
N LYS A 310 -4.45 -2.23 -23.32
CA LYS A 310 -4.97 -1.55 -24.52
C LYS A 310 -3.97 -0.61 -25.19
N LEU A 311 -3.00 -0.07 -24.47
CA LEU A 311 -1.96 0.80 -25.05
C LEU A 311 -0.83 0.01 -25.72
N ILE A 312 -0.72 -1.28 -25.43
CA ILE A 312 0.31 -2.17 -25.96
C ILE A 312 -0.18 -2.89 -27.24
N GLN A 313 -1.50 -2.95 -27.47
CA GLN A 313 -2.14 -3.51 -28.67
C GLN A 313 -2.27 -2.45 -29.77
#